data_AF-A0A3D4T8W8-F1
#
_entry.id   AF-A0A3D4T8W8-F1
#
_cell.length_a   1.000
_cell.length_b   1.000
_cell.length_c   1.000
_cell.angle_alpha   90.00
_cell.angle_beta   90.00
_cell.angle_gamma   90.00
#
_symmetry.space_group_name_H-M   'P 1'
#
loop_
_entity.id
_entity.type
_entity.pdbx_description
1 polymer ?
#
loop_
_entity_poly.entity_id
_entity_poly.type
_entity_poly.pdbx_seq_one_letter_code
_entity_poly.pdbx_strand_id
1 'polypeptide(L)'
;SCINATGVFAETVMQLDEPNPGIAVSPSQGIHLVVDQSFFPGQQALIIPKTDDGRVLFAVPWQGKVILGTTDTPVNTITAEPQPTEAEIDFVISHFNRYCSKSITRADVLS
;
A
#
# COMPACT_ATOMS: atom_id res chain seq x y z
N SER A 1 20.57 -28.72 -0.42
CA SER A 1 19.31 -28.31 0.23
C SER A 1 18.55 -27.39 -0.72
N CYS A 2 17.22 -27.31 -0.59
CA CYS A 2 16.37 -26.36 -1.31
C CYS A 2 15.75 -25.40 -0.28
N ILE A 3 15.56 -24.13 -0.64
CA ILE A 3 14.91 -23.12 0.21
C ILE A 3 13.75 -22.52 -0.58
N ASN A 4 12.54 -22.57 -0.02
CA ASN A 4 11.38 -21.86 -0.56
C ASN A 4 11.35 -20.43 0.00
N ALA A 5 11.58 -19.45 -0.86
CA ALA A 5 11.58 -18.02 -0.52
C ALA A 5 10.68 -17.20 -1.47
N THR A 6 9.53 -17.75 -1.87
CA THR A 6 8.63 -17.15 -2.88
C THR A 6 7.58 -16.19 -2.32
N GLY A 7 7.78 -15.71 -1.08
CA GLY A 7 6.92 -14.69 -0.46
C GLY A 7 5.47 -15.14 -0.33
N VAL A 8 4.53 -14.33 -0.83
CA VAL A 8 3.09 -14.63 -0.80
C VAL A 8 2.75 -15.93 -1.54
N PHE A 9 3.58 -16.38 -2.49
CA PHE A 9 3.38 -17.63 -3.23
C PHE A 9 3.94 -18.87 -2.51
N ALA A 10 4.43 -18.74 -1.27
CA ALA A 10 5.05 -19.84 -0.54
C ALA A 10 4.14 -21.07 -0.44
N GLU A 11 2.86 -20.86 -0.13
CA GLU A 11 1.86 -21.94 -0.06
C GLU A 11 1.69 -22.65 -1.40
N THR A 12 1.49 -21.90 -2.49
CA THR A 12 1.34 -22.47 -3.85
C THR A 12 2.57 -23.25 -4.28
N VAL A 13 3.78 -22.79 -3.94
CA VAL A 13 5.03 -23.51 -4.27
C VAL A 13 5.15 -24.79 -3.45
N MET A 14 4.76 -24.78 -2.17
CA MET A 14 4.76 -25.99 -1.35
C MET A 14 3.74 -27.02 -1.84
N GLN A 15 2.58 -26.57 -2.36
CA GLN A 15 1.55 -27.42 -2.95
C GLN A 15 2.02 -28.21 -4.19
N LEU A 16 3.14 -27.82 -4.81
CA LEU A 16 3.75 -28.57 -5.91
C LEU A 16 4.42 -29.88 -5.44
N ASP A 17 4.82 -29.96 -4.16
CA ASP A 17 5.45 -31.13 -3.55
C ASP A 17 4.44 -31.93 -2.72
N GLU A 18 3.72 -31.26 -1.80
CA GLU A 18 2.70 -31.87 -0.95
C GLU A 18 1.34 -31.16 -1.11
N PRO A 19 0.25 -31.85 -1.48
CA PRO A 19 -1.06 -31.20 -1.69
C PRO A 19 -1.63 -30.45 -0.48
N ASN A 20 -1.21 -30.82 0.73
CA ASN A 20 -1.61 -30.15 1.97
C ASN A 20 -0.37 -29.85 2.83
N PRO A 21 0.38 -28.79 2.49
CA PRO A 21 1.72 -28.57 3.04
C PRO A 21 1.73 -28.01 4.47
N GLY A 22 0.58 -27.93 5.14
CA GLY A 22 0.47 -27.43 6.53
C GLY A 22 0.78 -25.93 6.72
N ILE A 23 1.06 -25.21 5.64
CA ILE A 23 1.24 -23.76 5.60
C ILE A 23 0.02 -23.12 4.93
N ALA A 24 -0.45 -21.99 5.47
CA ALA A 24 -1.52 -21.19 4.89
C ALA A 24 -1.10 -19.72 4.86
N VAL A 25 -1.17 -19.10 3.68
CA VAL A 25 -0.89 -17.68 3.48
C VAL A 25 -2.22 -16.92 3.43
N SER A 26 -2.36 -15.90 4.29
CA SER A 26 -3.50 -14.97 4.29
C SER A 26 -3.02 -13.61 3.75
N PRO A 27 -3.10 -13.38 2.43
CA PRO A 27 -2.53 -12.18 1.81
C PRO A 27 -3.40 -10.94 2.07
N SER A 28 -2.73 -9.79 2.22
CA SER A 28 -3.35 -8.47 2.20
C SER A 28 -2.61 -7.57 1.24
N GLN A 29 -3.34 -6.72 0.53
CA GLN A 29 -2.82 -5.74 -0.41
C GLN A 29 -2.68 -4.37 0.26
N GLY A 30 -1.63 -3.65 -0.10
CA GLY A 30 -1.44 -2.25 0.28
C GLY A 30 -0.90 -1.43 -0.89
N ILE A 31 -1.39 -0.20 -1.03
CA ILE A 31 -0.98 0.71 -2.10
C ILE A 31 -0.20 1.91 -1.57
N HIS A 32 0.58 2.51 -2.46
CA HIS A 32 1.13 3.85 -2.26
C HIS A 32 0.78 4.72 -3.47
N LEU A 33 0.50 6.00 -3.23
CA LEU A 33 0.31 7.01 -4.26
C LEU A 33 1.49 7.96 -4.30
N VAL A 34 1.90 8.37 -5.49
CA VAL A 34 2.95 9.38 -5.67
C VAL A 34 2.33 10.68 -6.16
N VAL A 35 2.61 11.78 -5.45
CA VAL A 35 2.20 13.14 -5.85
C VAL A 35 3.39 14.09 -5.90
N ASP A 36 3.18 15.26 -6.49
CA ASP A 36 4.20 16.30 -6.54
C ASP A 36 4.52 16.90 -5.16
N GLN A 37 5.79 17.25 -4.89
CA GLN A 37 6.19 17.85 -3.61
C GLN A 37 5.51 19.19 -3.31
N SER A 38 4.99 19.88 -4.33
CA SER A 38 4.21 21.11 -4.12
C SER A 38 2.95 20.93 -3.25
N PHE A 39 2.46 19.71 -3.06
CA PHE A 39 1.34 19.40 -2.15
C PHE A 39 1.77 19.17 -0.69
N PHE A 40 3.04 18.84 -0.45
CA PHE A 40 3.61 18.65 0.88
C PHE A 40 5.08 19.12 0.88
N PRO A 41 5.32 20.45 0.98
CA PRO A 41 6.63 21.04 0.74
C PRO A 41 7.66 20.77 1.85
N GLY A 42 7.26 20.12 2.94
CA GLY A 42 8.17 19.72 4.01
C GLY A 42 9.22 18.70 3.53
N GLN A 43 10.32 18.61 4.26
CA GLN A 43 11.35 17.58 4.05
C GLN A 43 11.23 16.41 5.06
N GLN A 44 10.39 16.58 6.07
CA GLN A 44 10.17 15.58 7.12
C GLN A 44 8.95 14.73 6.76
N ALA A 45 9.03 13.44 7.05
CA ALA A 45 7.89 12.56 6.94
C ALA A 45 6.82 12.92 7.97
N LEU A 46 5.55 12.89 7.55
CA LEU A 46 4.41 13.03 8.45
C LEU A 46 3.81 11.65 8.72
N ILE A 47 3.55 11.39 9.99
CA ILE A 47 2.69 10.29 10.44
C ILE A 47 1.27 10.85 10.59
N ILE A 48 0.31 10.22 9.92
CA ILE A 48 -1.12 10.49 10.02
C ILE A 48 -1.72 9.41 10.94
N PRO A 49 -1.92 9.71 12.24
CA PRO A 49 -2.11 8.67 13.27
C PRO A 49 -3.54 8.18 13.40
N LYS A 50 -4.51 8.78 12.70
CA LYS A 50 -5.94 8.45 12.83
C LYS A 50 -6.59 8.44 11.46
N THR A 51 -6.56 7.27 10.81
CA THR A 51 -7.52 6.98 9.74
C THR A 51 -8.86 6.57 10.33
N ASP A 52 -9.92 6.54 9.51
CA ASP A 52 -11.27 6.19 9.94
C ASP A 52 -11.37 4.77 10.52
N ASP A 53 -10.41 3.91 10.19
CA ASP A 53 -10.28 2.53 10.69
C ASP A 53 -9.13 2.34 11.71
N GLY A 54 -8.56 3.43 12.22
CA GLY A 54 -7.56 3.39 13.29
C GLY A 54 -6.15 2.98 12.87
N ARG A 55 -5.89 2.85 11.57
CA ARG A 55 -4.56 2.64 10.99
C ARG A 55 -3.76 3.94 10.93
N VAL A 56 -2.50 3.79 10.53
CA VAL A 56 -1.55 4.88 10.33
C VAL A 56 -1.24 5.01 8.84
N LEU A 57 -1.25 6.26 8.35
CA LEU A 57 -0.81 6.61 7.00
C LEU A 57 0.44 7.51 7.09
N PHE A 58 1.28 7.48 6.07
CA PHE A 58 2.50 8.26 5.99
C PHE A 58 2.45 9.17 4.76
N ALA A 59 2.99 10.37 4.91
CA ALA A 59 3.40 11.21 3.79
C ALA A 59 4.92 11.40 3.85
N VAL A 60 5.63 10.83 2.88
CA VAL A 60 7.10 10.77 2.86
C VAL A 60 7.64 11.56 1.68
N PRO A 61 8.28 12.73 1.90
CA PRO A 61 9.01 13.42 0.84
C PRO A 61 10.18 12.57 0.32
N TRP A 62 10.23 12.33 -0.99
CA TRP A 62 11.30 11.55 -1.63
C TRP A 62 11.52 12.01 -3.07
N GLN A 63 12.77 12.38 -3.40
CA GLN A 63 13.21 12.79 -4.75
C GLN A 63 12.30 13.81 -5.46
N GLY A 64 11.90 14.89 -4.79
CA GLY A 64 11.03 15.92 -5.38
C GLY A 64 9.55 15.52 -5.48
N LYS A 65 9.18 14.39 -4.87
CA LYS A 65 7.82 13.83 -4.81
C LYS A 65 7.44 13.51 -3.37
N VAL A 66 6.20 13.07 -3.19
CA VAL A 66 5.67 12.62 -1.90
C VAL A 66 5.03 11.26 -2.11
N ILE A 67 5.45 10.29 -1.32
CA ILE A 67 4.86 8.96 -1.27
C ILE A 67 3.81 8.96 -0.15
N LEU A 68 2.57 8.62 -0.50
CA LEU A 68 1.42 8.58 0.39
C LEU A 68 0.95 7.13 0.57
N GLY A 69 0.80 6.64 1.80
CA GLY A 69 0.32 5.27 2.03
C GLY A 69 0.60 4.75 3.44
N THR A 70 0.21 3.53 3.79
CA THR A 70 -0.36 2.48 2.92
C THR A 70 -1.84 2.21 3.22
N THR A 71 -2.46 1.36 2.41
CA THR A 71 -3.68 0.61 2.74
C THR A 71 -3.36 -0.80 3.24
N ASP A 72 -4.39 -1.50 3.72
CA ASP A 72 -4.37 -2.90 4.16
C ASP A 72 -5.74 -3.52 3.83
N THR A 73 -5.83 -4.13 2.65
CA THR A 73 -7.06 -4.66 2.06
C THR A 73 -6.92 -6.18 1.88
N PRO A 74 -7.71 -7.01 2.59
CA PRO A 74 -7.68 -8.45 2.42
C PRO A 74 -7.96 -8.85 0.97
N VAL A 75 -7.17 -9.78 0.43
CA VAL A 75 -7.37 -10.30 -0.94
C VAL A 75 -7.56 -11.81 -0.92
N ASN A 76 -8.50 -12.29 -1.73
CA ASN A 76 -8.79 -13.72 -1.85
C ASN A 76 -7.93 -14.42 -2.91
N THR A 77 -7.22 -13.65 -3.74
CA THR A 77 -6.43 -14.17 -4.85
C THR A 77 -5.13 -13.39 -4.94
N ILE A 78 -4.02 -14.13 -4.92
CA ILE A 78 -2.70 -13.57 -5.09
C ILE A 78 -2.43 -13.44 -6.59
N THR A 79 -2.04 -12.25 -7.03
CA THR A 79 -1.63 -12.00 -8.41
C THR A 79 -0.18 -11.51 -8.40
N ALA A 80 0.54 -11.73 -9.50
CA ALA A 80 1.90 -11.21 -9.64
C ALA A 80 1.93 -9.68 -9.77
N GLU A 81 0.84 -9.09 -10.27
CA GLU A 81 0.70 -7.66 -10.54
C GLU A 81 -0.60 -7.12 -9.91
N PRO A 82 -0.70 -7.08 -8.57
CA PRO A 82 -1.86 -6.51 -7.89
C PRO A 82 -2.06 -5.07 -8.33
N GLN A 83 -3.31 -4.71 -8.62
CA GLN A 83 -3.69 -3.36 -9.03
C GLN A 83 -4.41 -2.63 -7.91
N PRO A 84 -4.18 -1.32 -7.74
CA PRO A 84 -4.88 -0.53 -6.75
C PRO A 84 -6.38 -0.50 -7.06
N THR A 85 -7.21 -0.60 -6.03
CA THR A 85 -8.65 -0.38 -6.15
C THR A 85 -8.98 1.11 -5.98
N GLU A 86 -10.06 1.60 -6.61
CA GLU A 86 -10.49 3.00 -6.43
C GLU A 86 -10.78 3.32 -4.95
N ALA A 87 -11.31 2.36 -4.19
CA ALA A 87 -11.55 2.53 -2.75
C ALA A 87 -10.26 2.78 -1.96
N GLU A 88 -9.17 2.08 -2.29
CA GLU A 88 -7.86 2.31 -1.66
C GLU A 88 -7.29 3.68 -2.03
N ILE A 89 -7.44 4.09 -3.29
CA ILE A 89 -6.97 5.40 -3.78
C ILE A 89 -7.72 6.52 -3.05
N ASP A 90 -9.05 6.44 -3.01
CA ASP A 90 -9.91 7.39 -2.30
C ASP A 90 -9.62 7.41 -0.80
N PHE A 91 -9.32 6.26 -0.20
CA PHE A 91 -8.90 6.18 1.19
C PHE A 91 -7.63 7.00 1.43
N VAL A 92 -6.57 6.82 0.63
CA VAL A 92 -5.31 7.57 0.82
C VAL A 92 -5.53 9.07 0.60
N ILE A 93 -6.21 9.47 -0.47
CA ILE A 93 -6.48 10.87 -0.81
C ILE A 93 -7.29 11.56 0.31
N SER A 94 -8.39 10.94 0.73
CA SER A 94 -9.30 11.52 1.72
C SER A 94 -8.63 11.70 3.08
N HIS A 95 -7.73 10.81 3.48
CA HIS A 95 -6.99 10.92 4.74
C HIS A 95 -5.85 11.94 4.65
N PHE A 96 -5.07 11.93 3.57
CA PHE A 96 -4.01 12.91 3.37
C PHE A 96 -4.55 14.35 3.35
N ASN A 97 -5.68 14.58 2.66
CA ASN A 97 -6.29 15.90 2.52
C ASN A 97 -6.76 16.52 3.86
N ARG A 98 -6.95 15.73 4.92
CA ARG A 98 -7.31 16.23 6.26
C ARG A 98 -6.14 16.92 6.96
N TYR A 99 -4.91 16.68 6.52
CA TYR A 99 -3.69 17.14 7.17
C TYR A 99 -2.87 18.12 6.33
N CYS A 100 -3.32 18.45 5.12
CA CYS A 100 -2.60 19.32 4.19
C CYS A 100 -3.39 20.58 3.84
N SER A 101 -2.68 21.69 3.63
CA SER A 101 -3.28 22.98 3.29
C SER A 101 -3.80 23.04 1.85
N LYS A 102 -3.23 22.22 0.96
CA LYS A 102 -3.60 22.09 -0.44
C LYS A 102 -4.07 20.66 -0.67
N SER A 103 -5.35 20.49 -0.99
CA SER A 103 -5.92 19.18 -1.27
C SER A 103 -5.45 18.64 -2.62
N ILE A 104 -5.25 17.33 -2.69
CA ILE A 104 -5.01 16.58 -3.94
C ILE A 104 -6.30 15.91 -4.41
N THR A 105 -6.34 15.63 -5.70
CA THR A 105 -7.39 14.87 -6.39
C THR A 105 -6.78 13.65 -7.08
N ARG A 106 -7.63 12.78 -7.62
CA ARG A 106 -7.19 11.62 -8.42
C ARG A 106 -6.28 12.01 -9.60
N ALA A 107 -6.47 13.20 -10.16
CA ALA A 107 -5.69 13.70 -11.29
C ALA A 107 -4.27 14.14 -10.90
N ASP A 108 -4.02 14.36 -9.61
CA ASP A 108 -2.69 14.75 -9.11
C ASP A 108 -1.79 13.53 -8.80
N VAL A 109 -2.35 12.32 -8.84
CA VAL A 109 -1.64 11.05 -8.65
C VAL A 109 -0.82 10.74 -9.91
N LEU A 110 0.49 10.66 -9.74
CA LEU A 110 1.47 10.46 -10.82
C LEU A 110 1.82 8.99 -11.05
N SER A 111 1.75 8.18 -9.97
CA SER A 111 2.01 6.74 -9.96
C SER A 111 1.38 6.10 -8.73
#